data_AF-A0A1G3VM81-F1
#
_entry.id   AF-A0A1G3VM81-F1
#
_cell.length_a   1.000
_cell.length_b   1.000
_cell.length_c   1.000
_cell.angle_alpha   90.00
_cell.angle_beta   90.00
_cell.angle_gamma   90.00
#
_symmetry.space_group_name_H-M   'P 1'
#
loop_
_entity.id
_entity.type
_entity.pdbx_description
1 polymer ?
#
loop_
_entity_poly.entity_id
_entity_poly.type
_entity_poly.pdbx_seq_one_letter_code
_entity_poly.pdbx_strand_id
1 'polypeptide(L)'
;MTHSDKGHYTAKHAPGQRPDEKISALVRLRVEEGKLACADAEGGCAILGTTMAEIGRTLDLLEVRISRCQLGLFGYEQKGKIVRPEEKFTPELEEAIRARLSGVGL
;
A
#
# COMPACT_ATOMS: atom_id res chain seq x y z
N MET A 1 -1.09 -6.76 10.66
CA MET A 1 -2.19 -5.99 11.27
C MET A 1 -3.45 -6.82 11.17
N THR A 2 -3.73 -7.61 12.19
CA THR A 2 -4.98 -8.37 12.26
C THR A 2 -6.14 -7.41 12.56
N HIS A 3 -7.38 -7.85 12.40
CA HIS A 3 -8.54 -7.02 12.76
C HIS A 3 -8.63 -6.79 14.28
N SER A 4 -8.02 -7.68 15.07
CA SER A 4 -7.98 -7.62 16.53
C SER A 4 -7.07 -6.52 17.08
N ASP A 5 -6.12 -6.04 16.28
CA ASP A 5 -5.18 -4.98 16.69
C ASP A 5 -5.76 -3.56 16.50
N LYS A 6 -6.97 -3.43 15.93
CA LYS A 6 -7.53 -2.15 15.48
C LYS A 6 -7.72 -1.19 16.66
N GLY A 7 -7.08 -0.02 16.58
CA GLY A 7 -7.14 1.01 17.63
C GLY A 7 -6.15 0.78 18.79
N HIS A 8 -5.28 -0.23 18.66
CA HIS A 8 -4.24 -0.56 19.63
C HIS A 8 -2.90 -0.83 18.94
N TYR A 9 -2.64 -0.21 17.78
CA TYR A 9 -1.39 -0.41 17.04
C TYR A 9 -0.17 0.16 17.78
N THR A 10 -0.35 1.20 18.58
CA THR A 10 0.70 1.78 19.42
C THR A 10 1.28 0.76 20.40
N ALA A 11 0.51 -0.25 20.81
CA ALA A 11 0.94 -1.30 21.73
C ALA A 11 2.04 -2.23 21.17
N LYS A 12 2.33 -2.16 19.86
CA LYS A 12 3.48 -2.84 19.25
C LYS A 12 4.83 -2.22 19.63
N HIS A 13 4.79 -1.01 20.17
CA HIS A 13 5.95 -0.17 20.42
C HIS A 13 6.10 0.10 21.92
N ALA A 14 7.31 0.51 22.33
CA ALA A 14 7.57 0.81 23.74
C ALA A 14 6.71 1.99 24.24
N PRO A 15 6.20 1.94 25.50
CA PRO A 15 5.41 3.03 26.06
C PRO A 15 6.14 4.38 26.00
N GLY A 16 5.40 5.43 25.62
CA GLY A 16 5.94 6.79 25.56
C GLY A 16 6.76 7.12 24.31
N GLN A 17 6.90 6.19 23.35
CA GLN A 17 7.40 6.55 22.02
C GLN A 17 6.49 7.60 21.36
N ARG A 18 7.12 8.55 20.69
CA ARG A 18 6.44 9.62 19.97
C ARG A 18 6.64 9.44 18.48
N PRO A 19 5.62 9.73 17.67
CA PRO A 19 5.75 9.68 16.22
C PRO A 19 6.70 10.80 15.75
N ASP A 20 7.42 10.52 14.66
CA ASP A 20 8.25 11.55 14.02
C ASP A 20 7.36 12.69 13.52
N GLU A 21 7.74 13.94 13.81
CA GLU A 21 6.89 15.10 13.53
C GLU A 21 6.73 15.36 12.02
N LYS A 22 7.80 15.16 11.23
CA LYS A 22 7.76 15.38 9.78
C LYS A 22 6.89 14.33 9.11
N ILE A 23 7.07 13.07 9.49
CA ILE A 23 6.23 11.98 8.99
C ILE A 23 4.79 12.20 9.45
N SER A 24 4.55 12.60 10.70
CA SER A 24 3.21 12.87 11.23
C SER A 24 2.47 13.96 10.45
N ALA A 25 3.16 15.04 10.11
CA ALA A 25 2.58 16.11 9.30
C ALA A 25 2.16 15.60 7.91
N LEU A 26 3.04 14.82 7.24
CA LEU A 26 2.73 14.23 5.94
C LEU A 26 1.55 13.25 6.01
N VAL A 27 1.53 12.39 7.03
CA VAL A 27 0.44 11.42 7.25
C VAL A 27 -0.89 12.15 7.43
N ARG A 28 -0.95 13.18 8.28
CA ARG A 28 -2.18 13.94 8.54
C ARG A 28 -2.73 14.65 7.30
N LEU A 29 -1.87 15.05 6.36
CA LEU A 29 -2.27 15.66 5.10
C LEU A 29 -2.91 14.68 4.11
N ARG A 30 -2.65 13.37 4.25
CA ARG A 30 -3.02 12.34 3.27
C ARG A 30 -3.98 11.28 3.81
N VAL A 31 -4.20 11.25 5.12
CA VAL A 31 -5.11 10.28 5.74
C VAL A 31 -6.55 10.61 5.40
N GLU A 32 -7.28 9.57 4.99
CA GLU A 32 -8.71 9.59 4.78
C GLU A 32 -9.33 8.48 5.62
N GLU A 33 -10.33 8.82 6.45
CA GLU A 33 -11.03 7.86 7.32
C GLU A 33 -10.10 7.00 8.23
N GLY A 34 -9.01 7.59 8.72
CA GLY A 34 -8.02 6.88 9.55
C GLY A 34 -7.16 5.88 8.76
N LYS A 35 -7.16 5.98 7.43
CA LYS A 35 -6.39 5.11 6.53
C LYS A 35 -5.43 5.94 5.67
N LEU A 36 -4.28 5.37 5.35
CA LEU A 36 -3.33 5.92 4.39
C LEU A 36 -3.07 4.89 3.28
N ALA A 37 -3.09 5.31 2.02
CA ALA A 37 -2.76 4.39 0.92
C ALA A 37 -1.28 3.98 0.98
N CYS A 38 -0.97 2.73 0.63
CA CYS A 38 0.41 2.25 0.57
C CYS A 38 1.27 3.08 -0.39
N ALA A 39 0.72 3.47 -1.54
CA ALA A 39 1.41 4.35 -2.48
C ALA A 39 1.70 5.75 -1.91
N ASP A 40 0.81 6.28 -1.06
CA ASP A 40 1.04 7.56 -0.39
C ASP A 40 2.13 7.47 0.68
N ALA A 41 2.19 6.35 1.39
CA ALA A 41 3.27 6.07 2.33
C ALA A 41 4.62 5.98 1.58
N GLU A 42 4.69 5.23 0.49
CA GLU A 42 5.92 5.09 -0.32
C GLU A 42 6.35 6.42 -0.95
N GLY A 43 5.41 7.21 -1.50
CA GLY A 43 5.70 8.57 -1.96
C GLY A 43 6.18 9.49 -0.82
N GLY A 44 5.69 9.29 0.40
CA GLY A 44 6.18 9.98 1.59
C GLY A 44 7.64 9.66 1.92
N CYS A 45 8.06 8.39 1.76
CA CYS A 45 9.46 7.98 1.91
C CYS A 45 10.36 8.75 0.94
N ALA A 46 9.97 8.81 -0.33
CA ALA A 46 10.73 9.51 -1.37
C ALA A 46 10.87 11.01 -1.08
N ILE A 47 9.82 11.66 -0.58
CA ILE A 47 9.82 13.09 -0.25
C ILE A 47 10.68 13.40 0.97
N LEU A 48 10.60 12.58 2.02
CA LEU A 48 11.25 12.86 3.31
C LEU A 48 12.63 12.23 3.45
N GLY A 49 13.03 11.35 2.52
CA GLY A 49 14.26 10.57 2.62
C GLY A 49 14.21 9.54 3.76
N THR A 50 13.02 9.01 4.06
CA THR A 50 12.79 8.05 5.14
C THR A 50 12.49 6.66 4.59
N THR A 51 12.49 5.67 5.48
CA THR A 51 12.18 4.28 5.17
C THR A 51 10.71 3.96 5.43
N MET A 52 10.19 2.94 4.74
CA MET A 52 8.86 2.41 5.01
C MET A 52 8.71 1.91 6.46
N ALA A 53 9.80 1.48 7.10
CA ALA A 53 9.79 1.07 8.50
C ALA A 53 9.54 2.26 9.46
N GLU A 54 10.11 3.42 9.17
CA GLU A 54 9.88 4.66 9.92
C GLU A 54 8.45 5.16 9.74
N ILE A 55 7.95 5.15 8.50
CA ILE A 55 6.55 5.51 8.23
C ILE A 55 5.60 4.54 8.93
N GLY A 56 5.84 3.22 8.81
CA GLY A 56 5.02 2.20 9.47
C GLY A 56 4.94 2.38 10.98
N ARG A 57 6.06 2.69 11.64
CA ARG A 57 6.08 3.04 13.06
C ARG A 57 5.21 4.25 13.38
N THR A 58 5.35 5.34 12.62
CA THR A 58 4.55 6.55 12.82
C THR A 58 3.06 6.26 12.61
N LEU A 59 2.68 5.45 11.62
CA LEU A 59 1.29 5.05 11.41
C LEU A 59 0.73 4.26 12.59
N ASP A 60 1.49 3.30 13.13
CA ASP A 60 1.10 2.56 14.32
C ASP A 60 0.89 3.49 15.54
N LEU A 61 1.83 4.41 15.78
CA LEU A 61 1.75 5.38 16.88
C LEU A 61 0.60 6.39 16.72
N LEU A 62 0.16 6.66 15.50
CA LEU A 62 -0.98 7.52 15.17
C LEU A 62 -2.30 6.75 15.06
N GLU A 63 -2.30 5.44 15.30
CA GLU A 63 -3.46 4.55 15.11
C GLU A 63 -4.05 4.57 13.69
N VAL A 64 -3.20 4.82 12.68
CA VAL A 64 -3.57 4.87 11.26
C VAL A 64 -3.31 3.52 10.59
N ARG A 65 -4.24 3.09 9.73
CA ARG A 65 -4.12 1.82 8.99
C ARG A 65 -3.66 2.04 7.54
N ILE A 66 -2.78 1.16 7.05
CA ILE A 66 -2.50 1.10 5.60
C ILE A 66 -3.72 0.54 4.84
N SER A 67 -4.09 1.19 3.74
CA SER A 67 -5.07 0.74 2.74
C SER A 67 -4.42 0.62 1.36
N ARG A 68 -5.13 0.02 0.39
CA ARG A 68 -4.71 -0.03 -1.02
C ARG A 68 -3.26 -0.50 -1.18
N CYS A 69 -2.92 -1.63 -0.55
CA CYS A 69 -1.56 -2.16 -0.54
C CYS A 69 -1.09 -2.47 -1.95
N GLN A 70 0.08 -1.94 -2.33
CA GLN A 70 0.69 -2.18 -3.65
C GLN A 70 1.03 -3.66 -3.88
N LEU A 71 1.25 -4.43 -2.81
CA LEU A 71 1.48 -5.88 -2.85
C LEU A 71 0.19 -6.71 -2.78
N GLY A 72 -0.99 -6.07 -2.67
CA GLY A 72 -2.27 -6.75 -2.57
C GLY A 72 -2.59 -7.40 -1.21
N LEU A 73 -1.74 -7.22 -0.19
CA LEU A 73 -1.92 -7.85 1.13
C LEU A 73 -3.07 -7.22 1.95
N PHE A 74 -3.27 -5.92 1.78
CA PHE A 74 -4.32 -5.16 2.43
C PHE A 74 -5.17 -4.53 1.32
N GLY A 75 -6.32 -5.17 1.05
CA GLY A 75 -7.10 -4.95 -0.15
C GLY A 75 -7.74 -3.57 -0.28
N TYR A 76 -8.47 -3.41 -1.40
CA TYR A 76 -9.33 -2.28 -1.65
C TYR A 76 -10.72 -2.56 -1.05
N GLU A 77 -11.37 -1.55 -0.48
CA GLU A 77 -12.68 -1.75 0.20
C GLU A 77 -13.84 -1.97 -0.77
N GLN A 78 -13.68 -1.50 -2.01
CA GLN A 78 -14.63 -1.74 -3.09
C GLN A 78 -14.79 -3.24 -3.35
N LYS A 79 -16.04 -3.71 -3.18
CA LYS A 79 -16.43 -5.08 -3.50
C LYS A 79 -16.52 -5.25 -5.01
N GLY A 80 -15.82 -6.25 -5.55
CA GLY A 80 -15.87 -6.61 -6.97
C GLY A 80 -14.56 -6.32 -7.72
N LYS A 81 -14.47 -6.81 -8.96
CA LYS A 81 -13.34 -6.51 -9.84
C LYS A 81 -13.57 -5.15 -10.49
N ILE A 82 -12.65 -4.20 -10.28
CA ILE A 82 -12.66 -2.92 -11.00
C ILE A 82 -12.29 -3.08 -12.47
N VAL A 83 -11.51 -4.12 -12.79
CA VAL A 83 -11.11 -4.47 -14.15
C VAL A 83 -12.17 -5.40 -14.74
N ARG A 84 -12.73 -4.99 -15.88
CA ARG A 84 -13.61 -5.85 -16.67
C ARG A 84 -12.75 -6.70 -17.61
N PRO A 85 -13.01 -8.02 -17.69
CA PRO A 85 -12.35 -8.84 -18.69
C PRO A 85 -12.74 -8.34 -20.08
N GLU A 86 -11.74 -8.20 -20.94
CA GLU A 86 -11.96 -7.96 -22.35
C GLU A 86 -12.46 -9.25 -23.00
N GLU A 87 -13.58 -9.20 -23.73
CA GLU A 87 -14.16 -10.42 -24.34
C GLU A 87 -13.30 -10.94 -25.50
N LYS A 88 -12.57 -10.05 -26.17
CA LYS A 88 -11.72 -10.38 -27.32
C LYS A 88 -10.41 -9.59 -27.24
N PHE A 89 -9.29 -10.31 -27.16
CA PHE A 89 -7.98 -9.72 -27.35
C PHE A 89 -7.59 -9.77 -28.84
N THR A 90 -6.66 -8.90 -29.24
CA THR A 90 -6.20 -8.88 -30.62
C THR A 90 -5.26 -10.06 -30.91
N PRO A 91 -5.23 -10.59 -32.14
CA PRO A 91 -4.31 -11.67 -32.50
C PRO A 91 -2.84 -11.33 -32.22
N GLU A 92 -2.47 -10.05 -32.31
CA GLU A 92 -1.11 -9.57 -32.04
C GLU A 92 -0.73 -9.73 -30.57
N LEU A 93 -1.68 -9.50 -29.65
CA LEU A 93 -1.45 -9.72 -28.22
C LEU A 93 -1.29 -11.22 -27.91
N GLU A 94 -2.09 -12.06 -28.55
CA GLU A 94 -1.98 -13.52 -28.40
C GLU A 94 -0.61 -14.02 -28.87
N GLU A 95 -0.20 -13.61 -30.07
CA GLU A 95 1.06 -14.02 -30.67
C GLU A 95 2.26 -13.56 -29.84
N ALA A 96 2.24 -12.31 -29.36
CA ALA A 96 3.28 -11.78 -28.48
C ALA A 96 3.44 -12.61 -27.20
N ILE A 97 2.33 -13.06 -26.61
CA ILE A 97 2.36 -13.91 -25.42
C ILE A 97 2.90 -15.32 -25.77
N ARG A 98 2.42 -15.93 -26.86
CA ARG A 98 2.83 -17.29 -27.27
C ARG A 98 4.30 -17.38 -27.67
N ALA A 99 4.83 -16.39 -28.39
CA ALA A 99 6.24 -16.32 -28.76
C ALA A 99 7.15 -16.35 -27.52
N ARG A 100 6.78 -15.58 -26.48
CA ARG A 100 7.54 -15.55 -25.22
C ARG A 100 7.42 -16.82 -24.38
N LEU A 101 6.25 -17.49 -24.40
CA LEU A 101 6.06 -18.77 -23.70
C LEU A 101 6.84 -19.92 -24.35
N SER A 102 6.99 -19.88 -25.67
CA SER A 102 7.71 -20.91 -26.44
C SER A 102 9.23 -20.69 -26.49
N GLY A 103 9.73 -19.56 -25.95
CA GLY A 103 11.15 -19.20 -26.01
C GLY A 103 11.61 -18.77 -27.42
N VAL A 104 10.69 -18.58 -28.36
CA VAL A 104 10.99 -18.10 -29.71
C VAL A 104 11.06 -16.57 -29.65
N GLY A 105 12.26 -16.01 -29.52
CA GLY A 105 12.47 -14.55 -29.46
C GLY A 105 13.42 -14.04 -28.38
N LEU A 106 14.35 -14.88 -27.95
CA LEU A 106 15.64 -14.46 -27.38
C LEU A 106 16.74 -14.75 -28.39
#